data_AF-A0A945CQ82-F1
#
_entry.id   AF-A0A945CQ82-F1
#
_cell.length_a   1.000
_cell.length_b   1.000
_cell.length_c   1.000
_cell.angle_alpha   90.00
_cell.angle_beta   90.00
_cell.angle_gamma   90.00
#
_symmetry.space_group_name_H-M   'P 1'
#
loop_
_entity.id
_entity.type
_entity.pdbx_description
1 polymer ?
#
loop_
_entity_poly.entity_id
_entity_poly.type
_entity_poly.pdbx_seq_one_letter_code
_entity_poly.pdbx_strand_id
1 'polypeptide(L)'
;LHREALEEIGCQLHLDNPPPPFLVHANRAVESPPPSSSDDRVLFYWQAEKPGYIPGAGVAVYAGVTQGEIRPDDLGGVLCMDAETLLQFGPTPMTIEDLLQRGGTLIEKETIPRTAVLQPIGTVEILLELRRLDPQRLARCLAAE
;
A
#
# COMPACT_ATOMS: atom_id res chain seq x y z
N LEU A 1 8.10 8.19 -5.97
CA LEU A 1 6.68 7.89 -6.24
C LEU A 1 6.21 8.27 -7.65
N HIS A 2 5.98 9.54 -8.03
CA HIS A 2 5.44 9.85 -9.38
C HIS A 2 6.28 9.31 -10.54
N ARG A 3 7.61 9.42 -10.46
CA ARG A 3 8.51 8.87 -11.47
C ARG A 3 8.47 7.34 -11.52
N GLU A 4 8.55 6.68 -10.36
CA GLU A 4 8.47 5.22 -10.26
C GLU A 4 7.13 4.70 -10.79
N ALA A 5 6.02 5.39 -10.50
CA ALA A 5 4.72 5.00 -11.04
C ALA A 5 4.67 5.09 -12.57
N LEU A 6 5.26 6.14 -13.16
CA LEU A 6 5.35 6.24 -14.61
C LEU A 6 6.27 5.18 -15.22
N GLU A 7 7.42 4.89 -14.58
CA GLU A 7 8.38 3.91 -15.08
C GLU A 7 7.86 2.46 -14.95
N GLU A 8 7.16 2.13 -13.86
CA GLU A 8 6.75 0.76 -13.54
C GLU A 8 5.31 0.43 -13.98
N ILE A 9 4.35 1.31 -13.64
CA ILE A 9 2.91 1.10 -13.88
C ILE A 9 2.33 1.99 -14.99
N GLY A 10 3.19 2.70 -15.72
CA GLY A 10 2.86 3.42 -16.95
C GLY A 10 1.83 4.55 -16.78
N CYS A 11 1.59 5.01 -15.55
CA CYS A 11 0.58 6.03 -15.27
C CYS A 11 1.06 7.06 -14.24
N GLN A 12 0.43 8.23 -14.26
CA GLN A 12 0.68 9.26 -13.26
C GLN A 12 -0.10 8.95 -11.99
N LEU A 13 0.42 9.38 -10.84
CA LEU A 13 -0.34 9.38 -9.58
C LEU A 13 -0.80 10.80 -9.28
N HIS A 14 -2.02 10.93 -8.78
CA HIS A 14 -2.46 12.08 -8.00
C HIS A 14 -2.42 11.67 -6.54
N LEU A 15 -1.68 12.40 -5.71
CA LEU A 15 -1.65 12.17 -4.27
C LEU A 15 -2.56 13.18 -3.60
N ASP A 16 -3.49 12.67 -2.81
CA ASP A 16 -4.42 13.48 -2.04
C ASP A 16 -3.70 14.17 -0.88
N ASN A 17 -4.36 15.17 -0.29
CA ASN A 17 -3.91 15.73 0.98
C ASN A 17 -4.51 14.89 2.10
N PRO A 18 -3.72 14.03 2.77
CA PRO A 18 -4.25 13.22 3.85
C PRO A 18 -4.55 14.08 5.08
N PRO A 19 -5.32 13.54 6.06
CA PRO A 19 -5.27 14.08 7.41
C PRO A 19 -3.82 14.06 7.93
N PRO A 20 -3.48 14.79 9.01
CA PRO A 20 -2.14 14.80 9.57
C PRO A 20 -1.58 13.36 9.71
N PRO A 21 -0.35 13.10 9.24
CA PRO A 21 0.22 11.76 9.26
C PRO A 21 0.28 11.20 10.68
N PHE A 22 0.65 9.92 10.81
CA PHE A 22 1.05 9.31 12.08
C PHE A 22 2.23 8.37 11.89
N LEU A 23 2.92 8.07 12.99
CA LEU A 23 4.03 7.12 13.05
C LEU A 23 3.55 5.84 13.71
N VAL A 24 3.78 4.71 13.06
CA VAL A 24 3.62 3.38 13.65
C VAL A 24 5.02 2.84 13.97
N HIS A 25 5.28 2.61 15.26
CA HIS A 25 6.55 2.09 15.75
C HIS A 25 6.64 0.58 15.61
N ALA A 26 7.86 0.03 15.66
CA ALA A 26 8.09 -1.42 15.64
C ALA A 26 7.43 -2.16 16.82
N ASN A 27 7.29 -1.48 17.95
CA ASN A 27 6.59 -1.98 19.14
C ASN A 27 5.05 -1.83 19.04
N ARG A 28 4.54 -1.39 17.89
CA ARG A 28 3.11 -1.19 17.58
C ARG A 28 2.47 0.01 18.29
N ALA A 29 3.28 0.90 18.88
CA ALA A 29 2.78 2.19 19.35
C ALA A 29 2.44 3.08 18.15
N VAL A 30 1.35 3.85 18.26
CA VAL A 30 0.94 4.85 17.27
C VAL A 30 1.16 6.23 17.88
N GLU A 31 1.89 7.09 17.19
CA GLU A 31 2.18 8.45 17.62
C GLU A 31 1.82 9.45 16.53
N SER A 32 1.41 10.67 16.92
CA SER A 32 1.36 11.75 15.94
C SER A 32 2.81 12.15 15.62
N PRO A 33 3.22 12.24 14.35
CA PRO A 33 4.58 12.53 13.99
C PRO A 33 4.86 13.99 14.39
N PRO A 34 6.11 14.32 14.71
CA PRO A 34 6.48 15.72 14.84
C PRO A 34 6.17 16.46 13.52
N PRO A 35 5.76 17.75 13.57
CA PRO A 35 5.30 18.55 12.42
C PRO A 35 6.37 18.87 11.37
N SER A 36 7.44 18.08 11.26
CA SER A 36 8.61 18.33 10.42
C SER A 36 8.95 17.18 9.47
N SER A 37 8.05 16.20 9.25
CA SER A 37 8.28 15.20 8.20
C SER A 37 8.14 15.86 6.83
N SER A 38 9.17 15.70 6.00
CA SER A 38 9.43 16.49 4.78
C SER A 38 8.45 16.30 3.61
N ASP A 39 7.36 15.56 3.81
CA ASP A 39 6.32 15.32 2.80
C ASP A 39 4.96 15.32 3.51
N ASP A 40 4.18 16.38 3.23
CA ASP A 40 2.86 16.64 3.84
C ASP A 40 1.76 15.73 3.27
N ARG A 41 2.08 14.91 2.27
CA ARG A 41 1.14 14.01 1.60
C ARG A 41 1.23 12.55 2.03
N VAL A 42 2.11 12.26 2.99
CA VAL A 42 2.21 10.93 3.58
C VAL A 42 1.01 10.71 4.51
N LEU A 43 0.33 9.59 4.32
CA LEU A 43 -0.76 9.13 5.17
C LEU A 43 -0.24 8.63 6.52
N PHE A 44 0.83 7.82 6.50
CA PHE A 44 1.57 7.44 7.71
C PHE A 44 2.99 6.94 7.39
N TYR A 45 3.85 7.00 8.41
CA TYR A 45 5.16 6.38 8.41
C TYR A 45 5.13 5.12 9.29
N TRP A 46 5.73 4.03 8.82
CA TRP A 46 5.96 2.84 9.64
C TRP A 46 7.43 2.60 9.82
N GLN A 47 7.93 2.64 11.05
CA GLN A 47 9.32 2.35 11.38
C GLN A 47 9.42 0.88 11.83
N ALA A 48 9.92 0.03 10.94
CA ALA A 48 10.18 -1.36 11.28
C ALA A 48 11.57 -1.51 11.92
N GLU A 49 11.67 -2.33 12.97
CA GLU A 49 12.95 -2.82 13.47
C GLU A 49 13.23 -4.19 12.84
N LYS A 50 14.03 -4.23 11.77
CA LYS A 50 14.59 -5.47 11.22
C LYS A 50 16.12 -5.46 11.34
N PRO A 51 16.75 -6.54 11.83
CA PRO A 51 18.20 -6.65 11.82
C PRO A 51 18.75 -6.46 10.39
N GLY A 52 19.72 -5.56 10.23
CA GLY A 52 20.32 -5.22 8.92
C GLY A 52 19.68 -4.04 8.19
N TYR A 53 18.58 -3.46 8.69
CA TYR A 53 18.01 -2.22 8.16
C TYR A 53 18.60 -1.00 8.89
N ILE A 54 18.67 0.14 8.19
CA ILE A 54 19.11 1.40 8.79
C ILE A 54 18.11 1.77 9.90
N PRO A 55 18.55 2.03 11.15
CA PRO A 55 17.66 2.53 12.20
C PRO A 55 16.92 3.80 11.74
N GLY A 56 15.59 3.77 11.76
CA GLY A 56 14.76 4.87 11.23
C GLY A 56 14.28 4.67 9.79
N ALA A 57 14.70 3.59 9.10
CA ALA A 57 14.09 3.22 7.83
C ALA A 57 12.62 2.87 8.05
N GLY A 58 11.75 3.50 7.27
CA GLY A 58 10.33 3.29 7.38
C GLY A 58 9.61 3.30 6.05
N VAL A 59 8.43 2.70 6.03
CA VAL A 59 7.53 2.72 4.88
C VAL A 59 6.65 3.97 4.99
N ALA A 60 6.73 4.85 4.00
CA ALA A 60 5.76 5.92 3.83
C ALA A 60 4.60 5.41 2.98
N VAL A 61 3.38 5.51 3.49
CA VAL A 61 2.17 5.15 2.77
C VAL A 61 1.46 6.41 2.34
N TYR A 62 0.95 6.44 1.12
CA TYR A 62 0.31 7.60 0.50
C TYR A 62 -1.14 7.26 0.13
N ALA A 63 -2.02 8.25 0.22
CA ALA A 63 -3.36 8.19 -0.37
C ALA A 63 -3.33 8.88 -1.74
N GLY A 64 -4.04 8.31 -2.72
CA GLY A 64 -4.07 8.86 -4.06
C GLY A 64 -4.74 7.95 -5.07
N VAL A 65 -4.83 8.47 -6.29
CA VAL A 65 -5.45 7.80 -7.43
C VAL A 65 -4.52 7.80 -8.63
N THR A 66 -4.59 6.74 -9.45
CA THR A 66 -3.93 6.72 -10.75
C THR A 66 -4.66 7.64 -11.73
N GLN A 67 -3.91 8.46 -12.46
CA GLN A 67 -4.40 9.30 -13.55
C GLN A 67 -4.05 8.65 -14.88
N GLY A 68 -5.09 8.18 -15.57
CA GLY A 68 -4.96 7.46 -16.84
C GLY A 68 -5.12 5.95 -16.68
N GLU A 69 -4.85 5.23 -17.77
CA GLU A 69 -4.94 3.78 -17.82
C GLU A 69 -3.64 3.16 -17.28
N ILE A 70 -3.76 2.18 -16.38
CA ILE A 70 -2.61 1.45 -15.83
C ILE A 70 -2.01 0.55 -16.91
N ARG A 71 -0.68 0.57 -17.05
CA ARG A 71 0.06 -0.27 -17.99
C ARG A 71 1.29 -0.88 -17.32
N PRO A 72 1.46 -2.20 -17.30
CA PRO A 72 2.68 -2.85 -16.78
C PRO A 72 3.87 -2.56 -17.71
N ASP A 73 4.48 -1.38 -17.59
CA ASP A 73 5.49 -0.88 -18.52
C ASP A 73 6.77 -1.70 -18.45
N ASP A 74 7.49 -1.67 -17.33
CA ASP A 74 8.65 -2.54 -17.08
C ASP A 74 8.29 -3.84 -16.33
N LEU A 75 7.08 -3.91 -15.76
CA LEU A 75 6.55 -5.07 -15.05
C LEU A 75 5.95 -6.12 -16.01
N GLY A 76 5.90 -7.38 -15.57
CA GLY A 76 5.19 -8.45 -16.30
C GLY A 76 3.66 -8.33 -16.24
N GLY A 77 3.13 -7.71 -15.18
CA GLY A 77 1.72 -7.43 -14.97
C GLY A 77 1.47 -6.65 -13.69
N VAL A 78 0.29 -6.01 -13.59
CA VAL A 78 -0.17 -5.27 -12.40
C VAL A 78 -1.49 -5.86 -11.92
N LEU A 79 -1.54 -6.29 -10.66
CA LEU A 79 -2.78 -6.67 -9.98
C LEU A 79 -3.31 -5.47 -9.21
N CYS A 80 -4.47 -4.98 -9.63
CA CYS A 80 -5.18 -3.87 -9.01
C CYS A 80 -6.28 -4.39 -8.09
N MET A 81 -6.43 -3.79 -6.92
CA MET A 81 -7.46 -4.16 -5.96
C MET A 81 -7.72 -3.01 -4.99
N ASP A 82 -8.95 -2.90 -4.49
CA ASP A 82 -9.26 -1.93 -3.46
C ASP A 82 -8.65 -2.33 -2.09
N ALA A 83 -8.43 -1.33 -1.25
CA ALA A 83 -7.76 -1.50 0.03
C ALA A 83 -8.60 -2.33 1.03
N GLU A 84 -9.93 -2.27 0.97
CA GLU A 84 -10.80 -3.03 1.86
C GLU A 84 -10.73 -4.53 1.56
N THR A 85 -10.80 -4.88 0.28
CA THR A 85 -10.62 -6.23 -0.24
C THR A 85 -9.25 -6.77 0.14
N LEU A 86 -8.18 -5.97 -0.01
CA LEU A 86 -6.82 -6.36 0.42
C LEU A 86 -6.75 -6.63 1.93
N LEU A 87 -7.43 -5.82 2.73
CA LEU A 87 -7.50 -5.95 4.18
C LEU A 87 -8.32 -7.17 4.65
N GLN A 88 -9.22 -7.72 3.82
CA GLN A 88 -9.96 -8.94 4.16
C GLN A 88 -9.08 -10.20 4.10
N PHE A 89 -7.98 -10.15 3.34
CA PHE A 89 -7.14 -11.31 3.04
C PHE A 89 -6.04 -11.58 4.04
N GLY A 90 -5.68 -10.58 4.84
CA GLY A 90 -4.62 -10.75 5.80
C GLY A 90 -3.24 -10.89 5.12
N PRO A 91 -2.22 -11.33 5.87
CA PRO A 91 -0.89 -11.62 5.32
C PRO A 91 -0.80 -13.03 4.69
N THR A 92 -1.93 -13.70 4.48
CA THR A 92 -1.96 -15.09 3.99
C THR A 92 -1.64 -15.13 2.50
N PRO A 93 -0.70 -15.99 2.06
CA PRO A 93 -0.44 -16.17 0.64
C PRO A 93 -1.70 -16.66 -0.10
N MET A 94 -1.98 -16.10 -1.28
CA MET A 94 -3.14 -16.44 -2.12
C MET A 94 -2.75 -16.59 -3.58
N THR A 95 -3.48 -17.41 -4.32
CA THR A 95 -3.26 -17.50 -5.76
C THR A 95 -3.79 -16.27 -6.48
N ILE A 96 -3.28 -16.00 -7.68
CA ILE A 96 -3.84 -14.96 -8.54
C ILE A 96 -5.32 -15.24 -8.84
N GLU A 97 -5.68 -16.51 -9.07
CA GLU A 97 -7.08 -16.91 -9.27
C GLU A 97 -7.97 -16.51 -8.09
N ASP A 98 -7.54 -16.77 -6.86
CA ASP A 98 -8.29 -16.40 -5.65
C ASP A 98 -8.51 -14.88 -5.57
N LEU A 99 -7.49 -14.09 -5.92
CA LEU A 99 -7.56 -12.63 -5.86
C LEU A 99 -8.50 -12.07 -6.94
N LEU A 100 -8.46 -12.64 -8.15
CA LEU A 100 -9.37 -12.27 -9.23
C LEU A 100 -10.83 -12.59 -8.89
N GLN A 101 -11.11 -13.76 -8.31
CA GLN A 101 -12.47 -14.14 -7.88
C GLN A 101 -13.05 -13.21 -6.82
N ARG A 102 -12.19 -12.44 -6.13
CA ARG A 102 -12.57 -11.54 -5.04
C ARG A 102 -12.50 -10.06 -5.43
N GLY A 103 -12.51 -9.75 -6.71
CA GLY A 103 -12.58 -8.37 -7.21
C GLY A 103 -11.24 -7.77 -7.64
N GLY A 104 -10.14 -8.51 -7.53
CA GLY A 104 -8.88 -8.11 -8.14
C GLY A 104 -8.98 -8.04 -9.66
N THR A 105 -8.30 -7.07 -10.25
CA THR A 105 -8.19 -6.92 -11.70
C THR A 105 -6.72 -7.05 -12.09
N LEU A 106 -6.40 -8.02 -12.95
CA LEU A 106 -5.04 -8.21 -13.44
C LEU A 106 -4.89 -7.63 -14.85
N ILE A 107 -3.91 -6.75 -15.00
CA ILE A 107 -3.51 -6.15 -16.27
C ILE A 107 -2.15 -6.77 -16.64
N GLU A 108 -2.10 -7.47 -17.78
CA GLU A 108 -0.96 -8.33 -18.13
C GLU A 108 -0.25 -7.84 -19.39
N LYS A 109 1.09 -7.79 -19.34
CA LYS A 109 1.97 -7.72 -20.52
C LYS A 109 2.49 -9.09 -20.90
N GLU A 110 2.70 -9.95 -19.91
CA GLU A 110 3.10 -11.34 -20.05
C GLU A 110 2.05 -12.25 -19.42
N THR A 111 1.93 -13.49 -19.91
CA THR A 111 0.99 -14.46 -19.33
C THR A 111 1.45 -14.87 -17.92
N ILE A 112 0.69 -14.49 -16.90
CA ILE A 112 0.97 -14.87 -15.51
C ILE A 112 0.12 -16.10 -15.11
N PRO A 113 0.74 -17.20 -14.65
CA PRO A 113 0.01 -18.38 -14.22
C PRO A 113 -0.99 -18.05 -13.12
N ARG A 114 -2.26 -18.41 -13.30
CA ARG A 114 -3.33 -18.14 -12.31
C ARG A 114 -3.12 -18.87 -10.98
N THR A 115 -2.38 -19.97 -11.00
CA THR A 115 -1.95 -20.72 -9.82
C THR A 115 -0.73 -20.12 -9.11
N ALA A 116 -0.13 -19.04 -9.64
CA ALA A 116 0.97 -18.35 -8.97
C ALA A 116 0.49 -17.77 -7.65
N VAL A 117 1.30 -17.92 -6.60
CA VAL A 117 0.97 -17.48 -5.24
C VAL A 117 1.61 -16.12 -4.97
N LEU A 118 0.77 -15.14 -4.62
CA LEU A 118 1.20 -13.84 -4.12
C LEU A 118 1.19 -13.86 -2.59
N GLN A 119 2.28 -13.38 -2.02
CA GLN A 119 2.39 -13.15 -0.58
C GLN A 119 2.39 -11.63 -0.34
N PRO A 120 1.41 -11.10 0.42
CA PRO A 120 1.45 -9.72 0.84
C PRO A 120 2.71 -9.46 1.68
N ILE A 121 3.47 -8.42 1.33
CA ILE A 121 4.64 -7.97 2.10
C ILE A 121 4.52 -6.48 2.41
N GLY A 122 4.94 -6.07 3.60
CA GLY A 122 4.99 -4.65 3.98
C GLY A 122 3.59 -4.06 4.22
N THR A 123 3.09 -3.26 3.27
CA THR A 123 1.92 -2.37 3.44
C THR A 123 0.68 -3.05 4.01
N VAL A 124 0.37 -4.26 3.56
CA VAL A 124 -0.83 -5.00 4.01
C VAL A 124 -0.78 -5.33 5.49
N GLU A 125 0.37 -5.81 6.00
CA GLU A 125 0.54 -6.10 7.42
C GLU A 125 0.32 -4.85 8.28
N ILE A 126 0.77 -3.70 7.79
CA ILE A 126 0.64 -2.42 8.48
C ILE A 126 -0.81 -1.92 8.48
N LEU A 127 -1.51 -2.03 7.35
CA LEU A 127 -2.93 -1.65 7.28
C LEU A 127 -3.77 -2.53 8.21
N LEU A 128 -3.45 -3.81 8.34
CA LEU A 128 -4.11 -4.73 9.28
C LEU A 128 -3.84 -4.38 10.74
N GLU A 129 -2.59 -4.04 11.07
CA GLU A 129 -2.19 -3.53 12.37
C GLU A 129 -2.96 -2.25 12.73
N LEU A 130 -3.01 -1.30 11.80
CA LEU A 130 -3.76 -0.06 11.99
C LEU A 130 -5.25 -0.31 12.19
N ARG A 131 -5.85 -1.23 11.42
CA ARG A 131 -7.25 -1.63 11.60
C ARG A 131 -7.53 -2.13 13.02
N ARG A 132 -6.55 -2.82 13.63
CA ARG A 132 -6.66 -3.33 15.01
C ARG A 132 -6.50 -2.22 16.06
N LEU A 133 -5.58 -1.28 15.83
CA LEU A 133 -5.22 -0.25 16.82
C LEU A 133 -6.12 0.98 16.78
N ASP A 134 -6.49 1.44 15.58
CA ASP A 134 -7.30 2.65 15.36
C ASP A 134 -8.18 2.49 14.10
N PRO A 135 -9.26 1.68 14.18
CA PRO A 135 -10.14 1.41 13.04
C PRO A 135 -10.85 2.66 12.53
N GLN A 136 -11.16 3.63 13.39
CA GLN A 136 -11.83 4.88 12.99
C GLN A 136 -10.91 5.77 12.17
N ARG A 137 -9.62 5.82 12.50
CA ARG A 137 -8.66 6.57 11.70
C ARG A 137 -8.39 5.87 10.37
N LEU A 138 -8.24 4.54 10.33
CA LEU A 138 -8.14 3.82 9.07
C LEU A 138 -9.37 4.07 8.19
N ALA A 139 -10.59 3.97 8.74
CA ALA A 139 -11.82 4.25 7.99
C ALA A 139 -11.83 5.66 7.39
N ARG A 140 -11.38 6.68 8.14
CA ARG A 140 -11.24 8.05 7.59
C ARG A 140 -10.20 8.17 6.48
N CYS A 141 -9.15 7.35 6.52
CA CYS A 141 -8.13 7.32 5.46
C CYS A 141 -8.66 6.63 4.20
N LEU A 142 -9.50 5.60 4.35
CA LEU A 142 -10.09 4.86 3.23
C LEU A 142 -11.32 5.55 2.64
N ALA A 143 -12.05 6.35 3.44
CA ALA A 143 -13.29 7.03 3.01
C ALA A 143 -13.06 8.41 2.36
N ALA A 144 -11.82 8.82 2.12
CA ALA A 144 -11.49 10.10 1.48
C ALA A 144 -11.62 10.07 -0.07
N GLU A 145 -12.43 9.15 -0.60
CA GLU A 145 -12.76 9.00 -2.03
C GLU A 145 -13.56 10.19 -2.61
#